data_AF-A0A1V4YNB3-F1
#
_entry.id   AF-A0A1V4YNB3-F1
#
_cell.length_a   1.000
_cell.length_b   1.000
_cell.length_c   1.000
_cell.angle_alpha   90.00
_cell.angle_beta   90.00
_cell.angle_gamma   90.00
#
_symmetry.space_group_name_H-M   'P 1'
#
loop_
_entity.id
_entity.type
_entity.pdbx_description
1 polymer ?
#
loop_
_entity_poly.entity_id
_entity_poly.type
_entity_poly.pdbx_seq_one_letter_code
_entity_poly.pdbx_strand_id
1 'polypeptide(L)'
;MVIAKPEWFKKNKGILSLGVTWQGTVYLLATVSLIFIGMMLPQNVIITVTISALFLFLFFDAMYASLKSMDERAKLHYSIAMRNAAWGMIVTMILIFMILSSFNDVKANLSLLIIFTALVGGIINFVTRYKLEKES
;
A
#
# COMPACT_ATOMS: atom_id res chain seq x y z
N MET A 1 4.11 13.56 -14.74
CA MET A 1 4.62 12.62 -15.75
C MET A 1 4.56 11.24 -15.12
N VAL A 2 3.96 10.25 -15.78
CA VAL A 2 3.78 8.91 -15.21
C VAL A 2 4.72 7.95 -15.95
N ILE A 3 5.59 7.25 -15.23
CA ILE A 3 6.57 6.31 -15.84
C ILE A 3 5.89 4.96 -16.09
N ALA A 4 5.11 4.51 -15.12
CA ALA A 4 4.40 3.25 -15.16
C ALA A 4 3.22 3.29 -16.14
N LYS A 5 3.14 2.30 -17.03
CA LYS A 5 2.04 2.22 -18.01
C LYS A 5 0.81 1.56 -17.36
N PRO A 6 -0.41 2.10 -17.55
CA PRO A 6 -1.63 1.50 -16.99
C PRO A 6 -1.87 0.06 -17.44
N GLU A 7 -1.46 -0.28 -18.66
CA GLU A 7 -1.53 -1.62 -19.23
C GLU A 7 -0.83 -2.67 -18.37
N TRP A 8 0.20 -2.28 -17.63
CA TRP A 8 0.96 -3.18 -16.77
C TRP A 8 0.17 -3.66 -15.55
N PHE A 9 -0.91 -2.97 -15.18
CA PHE A 9 -1.71 -3.20 -13.98
C PHE A 9 -3.16 -3.58 -14.31
N LYS A 10 -3.42 -4.10 -15.50
CA LYS A 10 -4.77 -4.52 -15.90
C LYS A 10 -5.12 -5.88 -15.27
N LYS A 11 -6.28 -5.96 -14.61
CA LYS A 11 -6.76 -7.17 -13.92
C LYS A 11 -6.98 -8.32 -14.92
N ASN A 12 -6.18 -9.39 -14.81
CA ASN A 12 -6.51 -10.66 -15.46
C ASN A 12 -7.56 -11.41 -14.61
N LYS A 13 -8.45 -12.16 -15.25
CA LYS A 13 -9.59 -12.88 -14.64
C LYS A 13 -9.15 -14.11 -13.82
N GLY A 14 -8.20 -13.96 -12.90
CA GLY A 14 -7.76 -15.02 -11.98
C GLY A 14 -8.03 -14.62 -10.53
N ILE A 15 -8.61 -15.56 -9.75
CA ILE A 15 -8.96 -15.40 -8.32
C ILE A 15 -7.75 -15.02 -7.45
N LEU A 16 -6.54 -15.38 -7.89
CA LEU A 16 -5.25 -15.10 -7.22
C LEU A 16 -4.31 -14.23 -8.06
N SER A 17 -4.70 -13.82 -9.26
CA SER A 17 -3.83 -12.98 -10.08
C SER A 17 -3.88 -11.56 -9.49
N LEU A 18 -2.72 -11.06 -9.07
CA LEU A 18 -2.55 -9.66 -8.61
C LEU A 18 -3.01 -8.62 -9.65
N GLY A 19 -3.38 -9.04 -10.87
CA GLY A 19 -3.80 -8.15 -11.93
C GLY A 19 -2.65 -7.33 -12.46
N VAL A 20 -1.44 -7.88 -12.42
CA VAL A 20 -0.20 -7.21 -12.83
C VAL A 20 0.52 -8.09 -13.84
N THR A 21 0.94 -7.50 -14.95
CA THR A 21 1.79 -8.13 -15.96
C THR A 21 3.21 -8.32 -15.45
N TRP A 22 4.03 -9.15 -16.10
CA TRP A 22 5.46 -9.28 -15.75
C TRP A 22 6.19 -7.93 -15.69
N GLN A 23 5.89 -7.01 -16.60
CA GLN A 23 6.47 -5.66 -16.63
C GLN A 23 6.10 -4.85 -15.38
N GLY A 24 4.82 -4.91 -14.97
CA GLY A 24 4.37 -4.26 -13.73
C GLY A 24 4.96 -4.92 -12.49
N THR A 25 5.15 -6.24 -12.50
CA THR A 25 5.79 -6.96 -11.40
C THR A 25 7.25 -6.55 -11.24
N VAL A 26 8.01 -6.48 -12.34
CA VAL A 26 9.40 -5.98 -12.32
C VAL A 26 9.47 -4.54 -11.83
N TYR A 27 8.53 -3.68 -12.26
CA TYR A 27 8.45 -2.30 -11.79
C TYR A 27 8.20 -2.22 -10.27
N LEU A 28 7.25 -2.99 -9.74
CA LEU A 28 6.96 -3.05 -8.31
C LEU A 28 8.15 -3.62 -7.52
N LEU A 29 8.79 -4.67 -8.03
CA LEU A 29 10.00 -5.23 -7.44
C LEU A 29 11.10 -4.17 -7.34
N ALA A 30 11.40 -3.47 -8.43
CA ALA A 30 12.39 -2.39 -8.43
C ALA A 30 12.04 -1.27 -7.44
N THR A 31 10.76 -0.92 -7.36
CA THR A 31 10.27 0.08 -6.40
C THR A 31 10.49 -0.37 -4.96
N VAL A 32 10.13 -1.61 -4.62
CA VAL A 32 10.33 -2.16 -3.26
C VAL A 32 11.82 -2.36 -2.95
N SER A 33 12.63 -2.75 -3.93
CA SER A 33 14.08 -2.89 -3.79
C SER A 33 14.77 -1.61 -3.33
N LEU A 34 14.22 -0.43 -3.63
CA LEU A 34 14.77 0.84 -3.13
C LEU A 34 14.81 0.93 -1.60
N ILE A 35 13.85 0.30 -0.90
CA ILE A 35 13.85 0.26 0.56
C ILE A 35 15.11 -0.47 1.05
N PHE A 36 15.38 -1.64 0.47
CA PHE A 36 16.56 -2.45 0.83
C PHE A 36 17.87 -1.75 0.48
N ILE A 37 17.94 -1.12 -0.70
CA ILE A 37 19.11 -0.32 -1.10
C ILE A 37 19.34 0.83 -0.12
N GLY A 38 18.28 1.53 0.30
CA GLY A 38 18.37 2.59 1.29
C GLY A 38 18.83 2.14 2.67
N MET A 39 18.54 0.88 3.04
CA MET A 39 19.02 0.29 4.30
C MET A 39 20.51 -0.07 4.25
N MET A 40 21.05 -0.40 3.07
CA MET A 40 22.46 -0.77 2.89
C MET A 40 23.39 0.43 2.74
N LEU A 41 22.86 1.60 2.38
CA LEU A 41 23.64 2.82 2.22
C LEU A 41 23.92 3.52 3.56
N PRO A 42 24.98 4.35 3.64
CA PRO A 42 25.27 5.14 4.82
C PRO A 42 24.06 6.01 5.20
N GLN A 43 23.71 6.01 6.49
CA GLN A 43 22.57 6.77 7.02
C GLN A 43 22.92 8.26 7.11
N ASN A 44 22.88 8.92 5.96
CA ASN A 44 22.96 10.36 5.81
C ASN A 44 21.57 10.90 5.50
N VAL A 45 21.16 11.97 6.19
CA VAL A 45 19.87 12.64 6.00
C VAL A 45 19.56 12.89 4.52
N ILE A 46 20.55 13.36 3.73
CA ILE A 46 20.38 13.62 2.30
C ILE A 46 20.06 12.33 1.54
N ILE A 47 20.78 11.25 1.83
CA ILE A 47 20.57 9.94 1.19
C ILE A 47 19.19 9.38 1.58
N THR A 48 18.86 9.39 2.86
CA THR A 48 17.58 8.91 3.39
C THR A 48 16.42 9.66 2.74
N VAL A 49 16.45 10.99 2.74
CA VAL A 49 15.40 11.82 2.14
C VAL A 49 15.30 11.55 0.64
N THR A 50 16.43 11.45 -0.07
CA THR A 50 16.44 11.20 -1.52
C THR A 50 15.83 9.84 -1.86
N ILE A 51 16.21 8.78 -1.16
CA ILE A 51 15.70 7.42 -1.41
C ILE A 51 14.23 7.33 -1.02
N SER A 52 13.83 7.90 0.12
CA SER A 52 12.43 7.95 0.52
C SER A 52 11.57 8.72 -0.48
N ALA A 53 12.04 9.86 -0.97
CA ALA A 53 11.34 10.64 -1.99
C ALA A 53 11.21 9.86 -3.31
N LEU A 54 12.30 9.21 -3.76
CA LEU A 54 12.28 8.39 -4.97
C LEU A 54 11.34 7.18 -4.83
N PHE A 55 11.37 6.50 -3.69
CA PHE A 55 10.46 5.40 -3.38
C PHE A 55 9.01 5.85 -3.44
N LEU A 56 8.67 6.95 -2.73
CA LEU A 56 7.31 7.48 -2.71
C LEU A 56 6.87 7.91 -4.12
N PHE A 57 7.76 8.55 -4.88
CA PHE A 57 7.48 8.93 -6.26
C PHE A 57 7.11 7.71 -7.11
N LEU A 58 7.94 6.66 -7.14
CA LEU A 58 7.67 5.45 -7.92
C LEU A 58 6.45 4.67 -7.41
N PHE A 59 6.21 4.68 -6.10
CA PHE A 59 5.05 4.05 -5.48
C PHE A 59 3.75 4.74 -5.90
N PHE A 60 3.69 6.08 -5.80
CA PHE A 60 2.53 6.85 -6.24
C PHE A 60 2.34 6.77 -7.76
N ASP A 61 3.43 6.70 -8.53
CA ASP A 61 3.40 6.48 -9.96
C ASP A 61 2.71 5.15 -10.33
N ALA A 62 3.09 4.04 -9.67
CA ALA A 62 2.43 2.75 -9.82
C ALA A 62 0.96 2.78 -9.38
N MET A 63 0.65 3.45 -8.26
CA MET A 63 -0.73 3.59 -7.80
C MET A 63 -1.60 4.35 -8.82
N TYR A 64 -1.07 5.43 -9.39
CA TYR A 64 -1.78 6.20 -10.40
C TYR A 64 -2.02 5.39 -11.68
N ALA A 65 -0.99 4.67 -12.17
CA ALA A 65 -1.11 3.80 -13.33
C ALA A 65 -2.14 2.68 -13.10
N SER A 66 -2.14 2.08 -11.91
CA SER A 66 -3.12 1.08 -11.47
C SER A 66 -4.54 1.64 -11.42
N LEU A 67 -4.75 2.83 -10.87
CA LEU A 67 -6.07 3.48 -10.87
C LEU A 67 -6.57 3.77 -12.29
N LYS A 68 -5.68 4.13 -13.20
CA LYS A 68 -6.03 4.41 -14.61
C LYS A 68 -6.37 3.14 -15.39
N SER A 69 -5.88 1.97 -14.97
CA SER A 69 -6.18 0.69 -15.60
C SER A 69 -7.58 0.15 -15.25
N MET A 70 -8.20 0.68 -14.19
CA MET A 70 -9.48 0.23 -13.68
C MET A 70 -10.67 0.84 -14.44
N ASP A 71 -11.70 0.02 -14.65
CA ASP A 71 -13.01 0.47 -15.13
C ASP A 71 -13.76 1.29 -14.06
N GLU A 72 -14.79 2.04 -14.44
CA GLU A 72 -15.53 2.93 -13.53
C GLU A 72 -16.13 2.20 -12.33
N ARG A 73 -16.73 1.01 -12.54
CA ARG A 73 -17.25 0.16 -11.46
C ARG A 73 -16.13 -0.25 -10.49
N ALA A 74 -14.98 -0.65 -11.02
CA ALA A 74 -13.83 -1.06 -10.20
C ALA A 74 -13.25 0.10 -9.40
N LYS A 75 -13.20 1.31 -9.99
CA LYS A 75 -12.81 2.55 -9.29
C LYS A 75 -13.74 2.86 -8.13
N LEU A 76 -15.05 2.70 -8.33
CA LEU A 76 -16.04 2.93 -7.28
C LEU A 76 -15.84 1.95 -6.12
N HIS A 77 -15.72 0.65 -6.41
CA HIS A 77 -15.44 -0.36 -5.38
C HIS A 77 -14.13 -0.09 -4.64
N TYR A 78 -13.08 0.29 -5.36
CA TYR A 78 -11.78 0.63 -4.79
C TYR A 78 -11.87 1.83 -3.84
N SER A 79 -12.59 2.89 -4.24
CA SER A 79 -12.77 4.09 -3.40
C SER A 79 -13.51 3.79 -2.09
N ILE A 80 -14.56 2.97 -2.14
CA ILE A 80 -15.31 2.55 -0.95
C ILE A 80 -14.42 1.70 -0.04
N ALA A 81 -13.68 0.75 -0.61
CA ALA A 81 -12.79 -0.11 0.14
C ALA A 81 -11.63 0.66 0.78
N MET A 82 -11.04 1.62 0.08
CA MET A 82 -10.00 2.51 0.62
C MET A 82 -10.53 3.39 1.75
N ARG A 83 -11.74 3.93 1.63
CA ARG A 83 -12.37 4.70 2.71
C ARG A 83 -12.58 3.83 3.96
N ASN A 84 -13.11 2.63 3.80
CA ASN A 84 -13.34 1.71 4.92
C ASN A 84 -12.01 1.28 5.55
N ALA A 85 -10.99 0.99 4.74
CA ALA A 85 -9.65 0.66 5.21
C ALA A 85 -9.03 1.82 5.99
N ALA A 86 -9.17 3.07 5.53
CA ALA A 86 -8.69 4.25 6.23
C ALA A 86 -9.36 4.40 7.61
N TRP A 87 -10.68 4.25 7.69
CA TRP A 87 -11.38 4.25 8.98
C TRP A 87 -10.90 3.15 9.92
N GLY A 88 -10.73 1.93 9.40
CA GLY A 88 -10.19 0.82 10.17
C GLY A 88 -8.78 1.09 10.69
N MET A 89 -7.89 1.61 9.83
CA MET A 89 -6.53 1.98 10.21
C MET A 89 -6.51 3.06 11.30
N ILE A 90 -7.34 4.11 11.20
CA ILE A 90 -7.44 5.17 12.21
C ILE A 90 -7.86 4.58 13.56
N VAL A 91 -8.92 3.76 13.58
CA VAL A 91 -9.40 3.13 14.82
C VAL A 91 -8.34 2.21 15.41
N THR A 92 -7.69 1.38 14.59
CA THR A 92 -6.59 0.50 15.04
C THR A 92 -5.42 1.29 15.60
N MET A 93 -5.00 2.37 14.93
CA MET A 93 -3.93 3.23 15.43
C MET A 93 -4.26 3.80 16.79
N ILE A 94 -5.48 4.33 16.98
CA ILE A 94 -5.90 4.91 18.26
C ILE A 94 -5.90 3.84 19.37
N LEU A 95 -6.52 2.69 19.13
CA LEU A 95 -6.64 1.63 20.12
C LEU A 95 -5.27 1.05 20.51
N ILE A 96 -4.44 0.71 19.52
CA ILE A 96 -3.12 0.14 19.79
C ILE A 96 -2.21 1.18 20.42
N PHE A 97 -2.27 2.44 20.00
CA PHE A 97 -1.52 3.51 20.64
C PHE A 97 -1.89 3.63 22.13
N MET A 98 -3.18 3.63 22.48
CA MET A 98 -3.64 3.69 23.88
C MET A 98 -3.17 2.50 24.71
N ILE A 99 -3.23 1.29 24.15
CA ILE A 99 -2.75 0.06 24.81
C ILE A 99 -1.24 0.17 25.02
N LEU A 100 -0.50 0.49 23.96
CA LEU A 100 0.95 0.60 24.04
C LEU A 100 1.35 1.67 25.06
N SER A 101 0.75 2.86 25.05
CA SER A 101 1.07 3.92 26.01
C SER A 101 0.74 3.58 27.47
N SER A 102 -0.19 2.65 27.70
CA SER A 102 -0.62 2.27 29.05
C SER A 102 0.19 1.11 29.64
N PHE A 103 0.68 0.20 28.79
CA PHE A 103 1.32 -1.05 29.23
C PHE A 103 2.81 -1.15 28.87
N ASN A 104 3.31 -0.35 27.93
CA ASN A 104 4.68 -0.38 27.45
C ASN A 104 5.20 1.04 27.10
N ASP A 105 6.49 1.20 26.84
CA ASP A 105 6.98 2.44 26.24
C ASP A 105 6.63 2.44 24.74
N VAL A 106 5.90 3.47 24.27
CA VAL A 106 5.43 3.60 22.87
C VAL A 106 6.59 3.60 21.90
N LYS A 107 7.72 4.21 22.28
CA LYS A 107 8.94 4.25 21.44
C LYS A 107 9.52 2.87 21.17
N ALA A 108 9.40 1.95 22.12
CA ALA A 108 9.90 0.58 21.97
C ALA A 108 9.04 -0.27 21.01
N ASN A 109 7.79 0.14 20.74
CA ASN A 109 6.80 -0.70 20.05
C ASN A 109 6.17 -0.03 18.81
N LEU A 110 6.78 1.04 18.28
CA LEU A 110 6.30 1.75 17.09
C LEU A 110 6.16 0.80 15.87
N SER A 111 7.08 -0.15 15.73
CA SER A 111 7.05 -1.16 14.66
C SER A 111 5.79 -2.02 14.74
N LEU A 112 5.36 -2.42 15.94
CA LEU A 112 4.14 -3.19 16.12
C LEU A 112 2.90 -2.38 15.74
N LEU A 113 2.83 -1.11 16.17
CA LEU A 113 1.75 -0.20 15.80
C LEU A 113 1.60 -0.08 14.27
N ILE A 114 2.71 0.11 13.56
CA ILE A 114 2.73 0.24 12.10
C ILE A 114 2.28 -1.06 11.43
N ILE A 115 2.81 -2.21 11.85
CA ILE A 115 2.49 -3.52 11.27
C ILE A 115 1.00 -3.85 11.45
N PHE A 116 0.47 -3.71 12.67
CA PHE A 116 -0.94 -4.00 12.93
C PHE A 116 -1.87 -3.07 12.15
N THR A 117 -1.53 -1.78 12.08
CA THR A 117 -2.31 -0.81 11.30
C THR A 117 -2.35 -1.21 9.82
N ALA A 118 -1.19 -1.51 9.23
CA ALA A 118 -1.10 -1.94 7.82
C ALA A 118 -1.87 -3.24 7.57
N LEU A 119 -1.80 -4.22 8.47
CA LEU A 119 -2.53 -5.48 8.36
C LEU A 119 -4.04 -5.27 8.38
N VAL A 120 -4.56 -4.52 9.35
CA VAL A 120 -6.01 -4.26 9.46
C VAL A 120 -6.52 -3.50 8.23
N GLY A 121 -5.79 -2.47 7.79
CA GLY A 121 -6.12 -1.75 6.56
C GLY A 121 -6.17 -2.67 5.33
N GLY A 122 -5.17 -3.54 5.19
CA GLY A 122 -5.10 -4.53 4.11
C GLY A 122 -6.28 -5.50 4.13
N ILE A 123 -6.62 -6.05 5.30
CA ILE A 123 -7.75 -6.98 5.46
C ILE A 123 -9.07 -6.30 5.10
N ILE A 124 -9.34 -5.11 5.64
CA ILE A 124 -10.60 -4.39 5.39
C ILE A 124 -10.73 -4.05 3.90
N ASN A 125 -9.66 -3.59 3.27
CA ASN A 125 -9.65 -3.29 1.84
C ASN A 125 -9.98 -4.56 1.03
N PHE A 126 -9.30 -5.68 1.32
CA PHE A 126 -9.51 -6.95 0.63
C PHE A 126 -10.94 -7.47 0.79
N VAL A 127 -11.43 -7.55 2.04
CA VAL A 127 -12.78 -8.05 2.36
C VAL A 127 -13.86 -7.18 1.73
N THR A 128 -13.71 -5.85 1.82
CA THR A 128 -14.69 -4.92 1.22
C THR A 128 -14.76 -5.08 -0.29
N ARG A 129 -13.60 -5.18 -0.97
CA ARG A 129 -13.56 -5.39 -2.43
C ARG A 129 -14.15 -6.74 -2.82
N TYR A 130 -13.82 -7.81 -2.10
CA TYR A 130 -14.35 -9.14 -2.36
C TYR A 130 -15.87 -9.18 -2.23
N LYS A 131 -16.41 -8.56 -1.16
CA LYS A 131 -17.86 -8.44 -0.95
C LYS A 131 -18.54 -7.69 -2.11
N LEU A 132 -18.02 -6.49 -2.45
CA LEU A 132 -18.59 -5.67 -3.51
C LEU A 132 -18.51 -6.35 -4.89
N GLU A 133 -17.42 -7.06 -5.19
CA GLU A 133 -17.29 -7.84 -6.43
C GLU A 133 -18.29 -9.01 -6.50
N LYS A 134 -18.69 -9.61 -5.37
CA LYS A 134 -19.67 -10.70 -5.32
C LYS A 134 -21.12 -10.21 -5.43
N GLU A 135 -21.41 -9.02 -4.91
CA GLU A 135 -22.77 -8.47 -4.82
C GLU A 135 -23.24 -7.72 -6.08
N SER A 136 -22.41 -7.59 -7.11
CA SER A 136 -22.70 -6.81 -8.34
C SER A 136 -22.33 -7.55 -9.61
#